data_AF-A0A7Y4VTC7-F1
#
_entry.id   AF-A0A7Y4VTC7-F1
#
_cell.length_a   1.000
_cell.length_b   1.000
_cell.length_c   1.000
_cell.angle_alpha   90.00
_cell.angle_beta   90.00
_cell.angle_gamma   90.00
#
_symmetry.space_group_name_H-M   'P 1'
#
loop_
_entity.id
_entity.type
_entity.pdbx_description
1 polymer ?
#
loop_
_entity_poly.entity_id
_entity_poly.type
_entity_poly.pdbx_seq_one_letter_code
_entity_poly.pdbx_strand_id
1 'polypeptide(L)'
;MKTKIPIWVNILQIVILAILAFQTYACYFNPSLLYPGVIVDSVTTKMIYVLAGRNAVMMVISIIALVRQDPRFYSFAFLMHSLRELQDMFIVPMTGEPLAIFFVFLIVFVIPEITAYFKLNKMANESNKV
;
A
#
# COMPACT_ATOMS: atom_id res chain seq x y z
N MET A 1 -17.46 -7.06 -23.40
CA MET A 1 -18.07 -6.42 -22.22
C MET A 1 -16.96 -5.85 -21.35
N LYS A 2 -16.99 -4.57 -20.94
CA LYS A 2 -16.00 -4.04 -19.98
C LYS A 2 -16.13 -4.86 -18.69
N THR A 3 -15.15 -5.70 -18.41
CA THR A 3 -15.04 -6.45 -17.15
C THR A 3 -14.96 -5.43 -16.02
N LYS A 4 -16.10 -5.18 -15.36
CA LYS A 4 -16.13 -4.27 -14.21
C LYS A 4 -15.32 -4.90 -13.09
N ILE A 5 -14.32 -4.17 -12.59
CA ILE A 5 -13.56 -4.57 -11.42
C ILE A 5 -14.54 -4.73 -10.24
N PRO A 6 -14.39 -5.78 -9.42
CA PRO A 6 -15.28 -6.00 -8.28
C PRO A 6 -15.25 -4.82 -7.29
N ILE A 7 -16.41 -4.43 -6.78
CA ILE A 7 -16.55 -3.26 -5.88
C ILE A 7 -15.64 -3.38 -4.64
N TRP A 8 -15.50 -4.58 -4.07
CA TRP A 8 -14.65 -4.81 -2.90
C TRP A 8 -13.16 -4.50 -3.17
N VAL A 9 -12.68 -4.68 -4.40
CA VAL A 9 -11.30 -4.36 -4.80
C VAL A 9 -11.09 -2.85 -4.86
N ASN A 10 -12.08 -2.12 -5.37
CA ASN A 10 -12.06 -0.66 -5.36
C ASN A 10 -12.12 -0.11 -3.93
N ILE A 11 -12.95 -0.69 -3.05
CA ILE A 11 -13.01 -0.31 -1.64
C ILE A 11 -11.65 -0.53 -0.97
N LEU A 12 -11.03 -1.70 -1.15
CA LEU A 12 -9.71 -2.00 -0.61
C LEU A 12 -8.67 -0.97 -1.07
N GLN A 13 -8.67 -0.63 -2.36
CA GLN A 13 -7.74 0.37 -2.89
C GLN A 13 -7.99 1.78 -2.35
N ILE A 14 -9.25 2.18 -2.13
CA ILE A 14 -9.58 3.48 -1.53
C ILE A 14 -9.09 3.54 -0.09
N VAL A 15 -9.24 2.46 0.67
CA VAL A 15 -8.73 2.37 2.05
C VAL A 15 -7.21 2.46 2.05
N ILE A 16 -6.51 1.71 1.18
CA ILE A 16 -5.06 1.80 1.02
C ILE A 16 -4.64 3.21 0.64
N LEU A 17 -5.34 3.84 -0.30
CA LEU A 17 -5.06 5.22 -0.72
C LEU A 17 -5.19 6.21 0.44
N ALA A 18 -6.22 6.07 1.28
CA ALA A 18 -6.41 6.92 2.45
C ALA A 18 -5.28 6.74 3.48
N ILE A 19 -4.84 5.50 3.71
CA ILE A 19 -3.72 5.19 4.59
C ILE A 19 -2.42 5.78 4.04
N LEU A 20 -2.12 5.59 2.76
CA LEU A 20 -0.94 6.16 2.11
C LEU A 20 -0.96 7.69 2.17
N ALA A 21 -2.11 8.31 1.92
CA ALA A 21 -2.26 9.76 2.02
C ALA A 21 -1.99 10.27 3.45
N PHE A 22 -2.53 9.59 4.46
CA PHE A 22 -2.25 9.90 5.86
C PHE A 22 -0.77 9.73 6.19
N GLN A 23 -0.15 8.63 5.77
CA GLN A 23 1.26 8.36 6.04
C GLN A 23 2.17 9.39 5.36
N THR A 24 1.89 9.74 4.10
CA THR A 24 2.60 10.79 3.36
C THR A 24 2.46 12.13 4.05
N TYR A 25 1.25 12.53 4.45
CA TYR A 25 1.00 13.77 5.18
C TYR A 25 1.77 13.80 6.50
N ALA A 26 1.67 12.74 7.31
CA ALA A 26 2.35 12.65 8.58
C ALA A 26 3.87 12.75 8.41
N CYS A 27 4.47 12.02 7.47
CA CYS A 27 5.92 12.11 7.25
C CYS A 27 6.39 13.50 6.77
N TYR A 28 5.59 14.24 5.99
CA TYR A 28 5.99 15.58 5.51
C TYR A 28 5.80 16.68 6.54
N PHE A 29 4.68 16.65 7.28
CA PHE A 29 4.24 17.79 8.10
C PHE A 29 4.29 17.53 9.61
N ASN A 30 4.10 16.29 10.06
CA ASN A 30 4.12 15.97 11.48
C ASN A 30 4.56 14.50 11.72
N PRO A 31 5.88 14.22 11.64
CA PRO A 31 6.40 12.85 11.74
C PRO A 31 6.11 12.17 13.07
N SER A 32 5.90 12.96 14.14
CA SER A 32 5.58 12.46 15.48
C SER A 32 4.25 11.71 15.54
N LEU A 33 3.36 11.88 14.56
CA LEU A 33 2.12 11.09 14.45
C LEU A 33 2.36 9.61 14.11
N LEU A 34 3.43 9.31 13.38
CA LEU A 34 3.79 7.95 12.98
C LEU A 34 4.95 7.39 13.81
N TYR A 35 5.88 8.26 14.19
CA TYR A 35 7.12 7.90 14.87
C TYR A 35 7.25 8.66 16.19
N PRO A 36 6.36 8.39 17.17
CA PRO A 36 6.44 9.03 18.48
C PRO A 36 7.76 8.66 19.15
N GLY A 37 8.46 9.67 19.69
CA GLY A 37 9.74 9.48 20.39
C GLY A 37 10.99 9.43 19.51
N VAL A 38 10.85 9.54 18.18
CA VAL A 38 11.99 9.65 17.28
C VAL A 38 12.53 11.09 17.26
N ILE A 39 13.82 11.26 17.54
CA ILE A 39 14.49 12.57 17.49
C ILE A 39 14.64 12.98 16.02
N VAL A 40 13.98 14.07 15.64
CA VAL A 40 14.04 14.60 14.27
C VAL A 40 15.29 15.45 14.10
N ASP A 41 16.40 14.82 13.71
CA ASP A 41 17.66 15.46 13.32
C ASP A 41 17.87 15.45 11.79
N SER A 42 18.99 15.98 11.29
CA SER A 42 19.26 16.05 9.84
C SER A 42 19.31 14.68 9.15
N VAL A 43 19.74 13.63 9.86
CA VAL A 43 19.87 12.28 9.30
C VAL A 43 18.49 11.60 9.25
N THR A 44 17.77 11.67 10.35
CA THR A 44 16.44 11.09 10.54
C THR A 44 15.40 11.78 9.65
N THR A 45 15.50 13.10 9.50
CA THR A 45 14.66 13.88 8.58
C THR A 45 14.81 13.40 7.13
N LYS A 46 16.04 13.15 6.69
CA LYS A 46 16.28 12.64 5.32
C LYS A 46 15.66 11.25 5.14
N MET A 47 15.75 10.37 6.13
CA MET A 47 15.13 9.04 6.08
C MET A 47 13.61 9.13 6.03
N ILE A 48 13.00 9.97 6.88
CA ILE A 48 11.54 10.20 6.92
C ILE A 48 11.04 10.75 5.58
N TYR A 49 11.75 11.70 4.94
CA TYR A 49 11.36 12.19 3.63
C TYR A 49 11.50 11.15 2.52
N VAL A 50 12.47 10.25 2.61
CA VAL A 50 12.57 9.12 1.68
C VAL A 50 11.39 8.17 1.85
N LEU A 51 10.95 7.90 3.09
CA LEU A 51 9.72 7.14 3.37
C LEU A 51 8.47 7.86 2.82
N ALA A 52 8.37 9.17 3.07
CA ALA A 52 7.29 10.01 2.56
C ALA A 52 7.19 9.97 1.02
N GLY A 53 8.33 10.06 0.34
CA GLY A 53 8.43 9.98 -1.12
C GLY A 53 7.96 8.63 -1.67
N ARG A 54 8.34 7.51 -1.03
CA ARG A 54 7.87 6.17 -1.43
C ARG A 54 6.35 6.06 -1.30
N ASN A 55 5.80 6.50 -0.18
CA ASN A 55 4.35 6.47 0.07
C ASN A 55 3.60 7.39 -0.90
N ALA A 56 4.16 8.57 -1.23
CA ALA A 56 3.58 9.49 -2.21
C ALA A 56 3.53 8.88 -3.62
N VAL A 57 4.59 8.19 -4.05
CA VAL A 57 4.60 7.50 -5.35
C VAL A 57 3.55 6.39 -5.39
N MET A 58 3.43 5.59 -4.31
CA MET A 58 2.41 4.55 -4.23
C MET A 58 0.99 5.11 -4.18
N MET A 59 0.79 6.27 -3.55
CA MET A 59 -0.47 7.01 -3.57
C MET A 59 -0.84 7.42 -5.01
N VAL A 60 0.11 7.94 -5.78
CA VAL A 60 -0.11 8.29 -7.20
C VAL A 60 -0.46 7.06 -8.03
N ILE A 61 0.28 5.95 -7.87
CA ILE A 61 -0.01 4.68 -8.57
C ILE A 61 -1.42 4.18 -8.22
N SER A 62 -1.81 4.28 -6.96
CA SER A 62 -3.14 3.91 -6.47
C SER A 62 -4.26 4.73 -7.12
N ILE A 63 -4.06 6.04 -7.27
CA ILE A 63 -5.01 6.92 -7.97
C ILE A 63 -5.11 6.52 -9.45
N ILE A 64 -3.98 6.29 -10.12
CA ILE A 64 -3.97 5.88 -11.53
C ILE A 64 -4.70 4.54 -11.70
N ALA A 65 -4.54 3.59 -10.78
CA ALA A 65 -5.23 2.30 -10.83
C ALA A 65 -6.75 2.47 -10.69
N LEU A 66 -7.19 3.29 -9.74
CA LEU A 66 -8.60 3.62 -9.54
C LEU A 66 -9.23 4.33 -10.75
N VAL A 67 -8.50 5.22 -11.41
CA VAL A 67 -9.02 5.96 -12.58
C VAL A 67 -9.02 5.08 -13.84
N ARG A 68 -7.94 4.35 -14.11
CA ARG A 68 -7.81 3.54 -15.33
C ARG A 68 -8.67 2.29 -15.31
N GLN A 69 -8.93 1.71 -14.13
CA GLN A 69 -9.71 0.47 -13.98
C GLN A 69 -9.20 -0.66 -14.92
N ASP A 70 -7.91 -0.67 -15.25
CA ASP A 70 -7.28 -1.69 -16.08
C ASP A 70 -6.85 -2.88 -15.19
N PRO A 71 -7.36 -4.10 -15.38
CA PRO A 71 -7.08 -5.22 -14.49
C PRO A 71 -5.60 -5.59 -14.35
N ARG A 72 -4.76 -5.37 -15.38
CA ARG A 72 -3.32 -5.67 -15.32
C ARG A 72 -2.56 -4.63 -14.51
N PHE A 73 -2.84 -3.36 -14.78
CA PHE A 73 -2.22 -2.28 -14.02
C PHE A 73 -2.63 -2.35 -12.56
N TYR A 74 -3.91 -2.65 -12.30
CA TYR A 74 -4.46 -2.74 -10.96
C TYR A 74 -3.87 -3.94 -10.19
N SER A 75 -3.75 -5.11 -10.83
CA SER A 75 -3.10 -6.26 -10.18
C SER A 75 -1.64 -5.95 -9.85
N PHE A 76 -0.91 -5.32 -10.78
CA PHE A 76 0.47 -4.91 -10.53
C PHE A 76 0.60 -3.90 -9.39
N ALA A 77 -0.32 -2.93 -9.30
CA ALA A 77 -0.37 -1.97 -8.20
C ALA A 77 -0.53 -2.67 -6.83
N PHE A 78 -1.43 -3.64 -6.72
CA PHE A 78 -1.60 -4.44 -5.50
C PHE A 78 -0.37 -5.28 -5.17
N LEU A 79 0.25 -5.91 -6.18
CA LEU A 79 1.47 -6.68 -5.97
C LEU A 79 2.58 -5.80 -5.40
N MET A 80 2.85 -4.65 -6.01
CA MET A 80 3.87 -3.72 -5.52
C MET A 80 3.56 -3.23 -4.10
N HIS A 81 2.29 -2.92 -3.81
CA HIS A 81 1.88 -2.50 -2.48
C HIS A 81 2.12 -3.59 -1.43
N SER A 82 1.69 -4.82 -1.71
CA SER A 82 1.85 -5.94 -0.81
C SER A 82 3.31 -6.26 -0.50
N LEU A 83 4.19 -6.18 -1.50
CA LEU A 83 5.63 -6.42 -1.33
C LEU A 83 6.29 -5.33 -0.49
N ARG A 84 5.95 -4.06 -0.74
CA ARG A 84 6.41 -2.93 0.08
C ARG A 84 5.96 -3.12 1.53
N GLU A 85 4.67 -3.35 1.75
CA GLU A 85 4.09 -3.44 3.09
C GLU A 85 4.66 -4.64 3.86
N LEU A 86 4.86 -5.78 3.19
CA LEU A 86 5.48 -6.95 3.81
C LEU A 86 6.92 -6.66 4.26
N GLN A 87 7.68 -5.91 3.47
CA GLN A 87 9.03 -5.51 3.85
C GLN A 87 9.05 -4.51 5.01
N ASP A 88 8.18 -3.49 4.98
CA ASP A 88 8.08 -2.51 6.06
C ASP A 88 7.65 -3.20 7.37
N MET A 89 6.64 -4.06 7.32
CA MET A 89 6.13 -4.77 8.49
C MET A 89 7.10 -5.82 9.03
N PHE A 90 7.93 -6.45 8.18
CA PHE A 90 8.97 -7.38 8.64
C PHE A 90 10.00 -6.70 9.55
N ILE A 91 10.26 -5.40 9.34
CA ILE A 91 11.23 -4.62 10.12
C ILE A 91 10.63 -4.17 11.46
N VAL A 92 9.31 -3.98 11.55
CA VAL A 92 8.63 -3.43 12.75
C VAL A 92 8.92 -4.24 14.03
N PRO A 93 8.81 -5.57 14.07
CA PRO A 93 9.20 -6.34 15.27
C PRO A 93 10.67 -6.20 15.65
N MET A 94 11.55 -5.94 14.65
CA MET A 94 12.98 -5.75 14.90
C MET A 94 13.29 -4.41 15.58
N THR A 95 12.34 -3.46 15.55
CA THR A 95 12.46 -2.16 16.24
C THR A 95 11.87 -2.17 17.66
N GLY A 96 11.51 -3.36 18.18
CA GLY A 96 10.99 -3.52 19.54
C GLY A 96 9.47 -3.45 19.68
N GLU A 97 8.74 -3.31 18.57
CA GLU A 97 7.29 -3.31 18.56
C GLU A 97 6.70 -4.73 18.70
N PRO A 98 5.49 -4.88 19.27
CA PRO A 98 4.87 -6.19 19.46
C PRO A 98 4.68 -6.96 18.14
N LEU A 99 5.12 -8.23 18.11
CA LEU A 99 4.90 -9.16 16.99
C LEU A 99 3.42 -9.30 16.58
N ALA A 100 2.49 -9.03 17.51
CA ALA A 100 1.06 -9.03 17.21
C ALA A 100 0.68 -8.00 16.13
N ILE A 101 1.35 -6.84 16.09
CA ILE A 101 1.10 -5.79 15.09
C ILE A 101 1.40 -6.33 13.69
N PHE A 102 2.52 -7.03 13.53
CA PHE A 102 2.91 -7.67 12.27
C PHE A 102 1.84 -8.65 11.76
N PHE A 103 1.32 -9.53 12.63
CA PHE A 103 0.30 -10.49 12.23
C PHE A 103 -1.04 -9.84 11.89
N VAL A 104 -1.46 -8.82 12.64
CA VAL A 104 -2.68 -8.05 12.33
C VAL A 104 -2.55 -7.42 10.95
N PHE A 105 -1.41 -6.79 10.65
CA PHE A 105 -1.17 -6.17 9.34
C PHE A 105 -1.16 -7.18 8.19
N LEU A 106 -0.52 -8.33 8.37
CA LEU A 106 -0.53 -9.41 7.36
C LEU A 106 -1.97 -9.85 7.04
N ILE A 107 -2.79 -10.06 8.07
CA ILE A 107 -4.15 -10.58 7.90
C ILE A 107 -5.09 -9.52 7.31
N VAL A 108 -4.96 -8.27 7.73
CA VAL A 108 -5.90 -7.19 7.35
C VAL A 108 -5.56 -6.57 5.99
N PHE A 109 -4.29 -6.50 5.63
CA PHE A 109 -3.85 -5.83 4.39
C PHE A 109 -3.25 -6.80 3.39
N VAL A 110 -2.16 -7.49 3.74
CA VAL A 110 -1.38 -8.28 2.78
C VAL A 110 -2.20 -9.43 2.19
N ILE A 111 -2.94 -10.20 3.02
CA ILE A 111 -3.79 -11.30 2.51
C ILE A 111 -4.87 -10.77 1.55
N PRO A 112 -5.69 -9.77 1.92
CA PRO A 112 -6.66 -9.18 0.99
C PRO A 112 -6.05 -8.65 -0.31
N GLU A 113 -4.89 -8.00 -0.25
CA GLU A 113 -4.19 -7.50 -1.43
C GLU A 113 -3.74 -8.62 -2.37
N ILE A 114 -3.17 -9.71 -1.82
CA ILE A 114 -2.78 -10.88 -2.61
C ILE A 114 -4.02 -11.54 -3.26
N THR A 115 -5.13 -11.63 -2.53
CA THR A 115 -6.37 -12.17 -3.12
C THR A 115 -6.92 -11.27 -4.23
N ALA A 116 -6.83 -9.94 -4.07
CA ALA A 116 -7.21 -8.97 -5.08
C ALA A 116 -6.33 -9.09 -6.32
N TYR A 117 -5.02 -9.23 -6.13
CA TYR A 117 -4.05 -9.50 -7.19
C TYR A 117 -4.42 -10.73 -8.02
N PHE A 118 -4.65 -11.89 -7.38
CA PHE A 118 -4.99 -13.12 -8.10
C PHE A 118 -6.30 -12.99 -8.89
N LYS A 119 -7.31 -12.35 -8.30
CA LYS A 119 -8.60 -12.14 -8.96
C LYS A 119 -8.48 -11.22 -10.19
N LEU A 120 -7.76 -10.12 -10.06
CA LEU A 120 -7.53 -9.17 -11.15
C LEU A 120 -6.68 -9.78 -12.27
N ASN A 121 -5.66 -10.58 -11.91
CA ASN A 121 -4.80 -11.23 -12.90
C ASN A 121 -5.56 -12.33 -13.68
N LYS A 122 -6.44 -13.07 -13.00
CA LYS A 122 -7.37 -14.00 -13.68
C LYS A 122 -8.27 -13.25 -14.68
N MET A 123 -8.89 -12.14 -14.26
CA MET A 123 -9.72 -11.31 -15.14
C MET A 123 -8.94 -10.73 -16.34
N ALA A 124 -7.68 -10.32 -16.13
CA ALA A 124 -6.81 -9.81 -17.18
C ALA A 124 -6.47 -10.86 -18.25
N ASN A 125 -6.33 -12.13 -17.85
CA ASN A 125 -6.04 -13.24 -18.75
C ASN A 125 -7.29 -13.71 -19.51
N GLU A 126 -8.46 -13.67 -18.87
CA GLU A 126 -9.75 -13.98 -19.51
C GLU A 126 -10.10 -12.93 -20.57
N SER A 127 -9.83 -11.65 -20.32
CA SER A 127 -10.04 -10.56 -21.29
C SER A 127 -9.14 -10.65 -22.52
N ASN A 128 -8.07 -11.46 -22.49
CA ASN A 128 -7.09 -11.59 -23.57
C ASN A 128 -7.35 -12.79 -24.48
N LYS A 129 -8.30 -13.66 -24.10
CA LYS A 129 -8.70 -14.87 -24.85
C LYS A 129 -9.95 -14.66 -25.71
N VAL A 130 -10.54 -13.46 -25.65
CA VAL A 130 -11.70 -13.02 -26.44
C VAL A 130 -11.22 -12.03 -27.49
#